data_AF-A0A382L133-F1
#
_entry.id   AF-A0A382L133-F1
#
_cell.length_a   1.000
_cell.length_b   1.000
_cell.length_c   1.000
_cell.angle_alpha   90.00
_cell.angle_beta   90.00
_cell.angle_gamma   90.00
#
_symmetry.space_group_name_H-M   'P 1'
#
loop_
_entity.id
_entity.type
_entity.pdbx_description
1 polymer ?
#
loop_
_entity_poly.entity_id
_entity_poly.type
_entity_poly.pdbx_seq_one_letter_code
_entity_poly.pdbx_strand_id
1 'polypeptide(L)' 'VLHTHEDRSDQEIHPTAIVHPGAQIGKGVSVGPYSIIDDDVVIGAGTRISSHARVEQYTVLGEGCSV' A
#
# COMPACT_ATOMS: atom_id res chain seq x y z
N VAL A 1 8.07 -24.97 -10.20
CA VAL A 1 7.75 -23.53 -10.34
C VAL A 1 6.75 -23.14 -9.27
N LEU A 2 7.15 -23.17 -8.01
CA LEU A 2 6.32 -22.73 -6.87
C LEU A 2 7.28 -22.05 -5.90
N HIS A 3 7.26 -20.72 -5.84
CA HIS A 3 7.89 -19.99 -4.75
C HIS A 3 6.77 -19.60 -3.79
N THR A 4 6.50 -20.50 -2.84
CA THR A 4 5.69 -20.21 -1.66
C THR A 4 6.53 -19.35 -0.72
N HIS A 5 6.38 -18.02 -0.79
CA HIS A 5 6.90 -17.12 0.22
C HIS A 5 5.75 -16.73 1.16
N GLU A 6 5.51 -17.57 2.17
CA GLU A 6 4.84 -17.15 3.40
C GLU A 6 5.86 -16.42 4.26
N ASP A 7 5.85 -15.08 4.25
CA ASP A 7 6.50 -14.25 5.27
C ASP A 7 5.51 -13.18 5.78
N ARG A 8 5.44 -13.08 7.11
CA ARG A 8 4.31 -12.60 7.92
C ARG A 8 4.29 -11.08 8.10
N SER A 9 4.32 -10.35 7.00
CA SER A 9 4.03 -8.92 6.93
C SER A 9 3.30 -8.66 5.62
N ASP A 10 2.02 -9.02 5.50
CA ASP A 10 1.21 -8.98 4.27
C ASP A 10 1.15 -7.56 3.63
N GLN A 11 2.24 -7.06 3.07
CA GLN A 11 2.23 -5.83 2.27
C GLN A 11 2.70 -6.21 0.88
N GLU A 12 1.79 -6.13 -0.07
CA GLU A 12 2.07 -6.41 -1.47
C GLU A 12 2.27 -5.10 -2.20
N ILE A 13 3.49 -4.55 -2.12
CA ILE A 13 3.83 -3.31 -2.81
C ILE A 13 4.48 -3.65 -4.14
N HIS A 14 3.84 -3.24 -5.24
CA HIS A 14 4.41 -3.43 -6.57
C HIS A 14 5.74 -2.66 -6.68
N PRO A 15 6.80 -3.22 -7.31
CA PRO A 15 8.12 -2.60 -7.37
C PRO A 15 8.18 -1.25 -8.12
N THR A 16 7.13 -0.92 -8.89
CA THR A 16 7.00 0.39 -9.56
C THR A 16 6.17 1.39 -8.76
N ALA A 17 5.57 0.98 -7.64
CA ALA A 17 4.91 1.89 -6.73
C ALA A 17 5.95 2.73 -5.98
N ILE A 18 5.66 4.01 -5.82
CA ILE A 18 6.52 4.94 -5.08
C ILE A 18 5.83 5.20 -3.75
N VAL A 19 6.44 4.72 -2.67
CA VAL A 19 5.92 4.90 -1.30
C VAL A 19 6.91 5.74 -0.52
N HIS A 20 6.46 6.88 -0.01
CA HIS A 20 7.28 7.71 0.86
C HIS A 20 7.62 6.97 2.16
N PRO A 21 8.86 7.04 2.68
CA PRO A 21 9.26 6.32 3.90
C PRO A 21 8.51 6.75 5.16
N GLY A 22 7.88 7.93 5.16
CA GLY A 22 7.02 8.38 6.27
C GLY A 22 5.56 7.95 6.16
N ALA A 23 5.17 7.26 5.08
CA ALA A 23 3.84 6.67 4.97
C ALA A 23 3.68 5.48 5.93
N GLN A 24 2.54 5.43 6.63
CA GLN A 24 2.20 4.36 7.55
C GLN A 24 1.31 3.35 6.82
N ILE A 25 1.86 2.17 6.52
CA ILE A 25 1.16 1.11 5.80
C ILE A 25 0.72 0.04 6.79
N GLY A 26 -0.58 -0.27 6.80
CA GLY A 26 -1.16 -1.33 7.61
C GLY A 26 -0.82 -2.74 7.11
N LYS A 27 -1.15 -3.75 7.90
CA LYS A 27 -1.01 -5.16 7.51
C LYS A 27 -2.07 -5.55 6.46
N GLY A 28 -1.74 -6.39 5.50
CA GLY A 28 -2.68 -6.83 4.46
C GLY A 28 -2.89 -5.82 3.34
N VAL A 29 -2.06 -4.77 3.25
CA VAL A 29 -2.22 -3.71 2.25
C VAL A 29 -1.60 -4.13 0.92
N SER A 30 -2.34 -3.99 -0.17
CA SER A 30 -1.82 -4.22 -1.52
C SER A 30 -1.74 -2.89 -2.26
N VAL A 31 -0.59 -2.59 -2.86
CA VAL A 31 -0.29 -1.36 -3.58
C VAL A 31 0.06 -1.68 -5.03
N GLY A 32 -0.83 -1.28 -5.95
CA GLY A 32 -0.72 -1.55 -7.38
C GLY A 32 0.39 -0.77 -8.09
N PRO A 33 0.75 -1.18 -9.32
CA PRO A 33 1.81 -0.55 -10.11
C PRO A 33 1.56 0.93 -10.38
N TYR A 34 2.64 1.72 -10.41
CA TYR A 34 2.63 3.16 -10.69
C TYR A 34 1.78 4.01 -9.75
N SER A 35 1.41 3.45 -8.59
CA SER A 35 0.79 4.23 -7.54
C SER A 35 1.83 5.07 -6.79
N ILE A 36 1.38 6.18 -6.23
CA ILE A 36 2.22 7.12 -5.48
C ILE A 36 1.57 7.38 -4.13
N ILE A 37 2.29 7.05 -3.06
CA ILE A 37 1.90 7.33 -1.67
C ILE A 37 2.87 8.39 -1.13
N ASP A 38 2.36 9.60 -0.88
CA ASP A 38 3.14 10.71 -0.34
C ASP A 38 3.40 10.54 1.17
N ASP A 39 4.15 11.49 1.75
CA ASP A 39 4.43 11.55 3.19
C ASP A 39 3.18 11.81 4.03
N ASP A 40 3.22 11.53 5.33
CA ASP A 40 2.09 11.76 6.26
C ASP A 40 0.77 11.05 5.84
N VAL A 41 0.86 9.98 5.04
CA VAL A 41 -0.28 9.14 4.67
C VAL A 41 -0.41 7.98 5.65
N VAL A 42 -1.64 7.66 6.05
CA VAL A 42 -1.96 6.47 6.85
C VAL A 42 -2.89 5.56 6.05
N ILE A 43 -2.49 4.31 5.84
CA ILE A 43 -3.28 3.29 5.15
C ILE A 43 -3.64 2.17 6.13
N GLY A 44 -4.92 2.03 6.42
CA GLY A 44 -5.43 0.97 7.29
C GLY A 44 -5.23 -0.44 6.73
N ALA A 45 -5.33 -1.43 7.61
CA ALA A 45 -5.13 -2.83 7.27
C ALA A 45 -6.11 -3.34 6.19
N GLY A 46 -5.66 -4.25 5.34
CA GLY A 46 -6.48 -4.87 4.29
C GLY A 46 -6.88 -3.94 3.13
N THR A 47 -6.38 -2.71 3.11
CA THR A 47 -6.69 -1.74 2.05
C THR A 47 -5.98 -2.06 0.75
N ARG A 48 -6.66 -1.84 -0.38
CA ARG A 48 -6.14 -2.06 -1.72
C ARG A 48 -6.05 -0.75 -2.48
N ILE A 49 -4.86 -0.45 -2.98
CA ILE A 49 -4.58 0.71 -3.82
C ILE A 49 -4.39 0.23 -5.25
N SER A 50 -5.23 0.71 -6.16
CA SER A 50 -5.23 0.34 -7.57
C SER A 50 -4.06 0.98 -8.31
N SER A 51 -3.77 0.43 -9.48
CA SER A 51 -2.73 0.96 -10.37
C SER A 51 -3.00 2.43 -10.71
N HIS A 52 -1.96 3.27 -10.77
CA HIS A 52 -2.05 4.71 -11.06
C HIS A 52 -2.80 5.55 -10.01
N ALA A 53 -3.12 5.02 -8.84
CA ALA A 53 -3.69 5.81 -7.75
C ALA A 53 -2.62 6.70 -7.09
N ARG A 54 -3.00 7.92 -6.70
CA ARG A 54 -2.16 8.84 -5.93
C ARG A 54 -2.85 9.15 -4.60
N VAL A 55 -2.16 8.88 -3.49
CA VAL A 55 -2.60 9.24 -2.15
C VAL A 55 -1.69 10.35 -1.64
N GLU A 56 -2.26 11.54 -1.49
CA GLU A 56 -1.53 12.74 -1.11
C GLU A 56 -1.42 12.88 0.41
N GLN A 57 -0.46 13.70 0.82
CA GLN A 57 -0.15 14.02 2.22
C GLN A 57 -1.39 14.37 3.06
N TYR A 58 -1.33 14.02 4.35
CA TYR A 58 -2.41 14.21 5.33
C TYR A 58 -3.69 13.40 5.07
N THR A 59 -3.59 12.34 4.27
CA THR A 59 -4.71 11.43 3.99
C THR A 59 -4.69 10.23 4.92
N VAL A 60 -5.86 9.91 5.48
CA VAL A 60 -6.07 8.71 6.29
C VAL A 60 -7.09 7.81 5.58
N LEU A 61 -6.63 6.66 5.12
CA LEU A 61 -7.48 5.58 4.62
C LEU A 61 -7.75 4.60 5.76
N GLY A 62 -9.03 4.28 5.96
CA GLY A 62 -9.44 3.27 6.94
C GLY A 62 -9.04 1.85 6.54
N GLU A 63 -9.53 0.87 7.30
CA GLU A 63 -9.32 -0.55 7.02
C GLU A 63 -10.25 -1.03 5.90
N GLY A 64 -9.76 -1.96 5.06
CA GLY A 64 -10.56 -2.61 4.01
C GLY A 64 -11.04 -1.67 2.89
N CYS A 65 -10.40 -0.51 2.71
CA CYS A 65 -10.74 0.40 1.62
C CYS A 65 -10.27 -0.16 0.27
N SER A 66 -10.92 0.24 -0.82
CA SER A 66 -10.45 0.01 -2.19
C SER A 66 -10.45 1.35 -2.93
N VAL A 67 -9.27 1.75 -3.39
CA VAL A 67 -9.01 3.06 -4.02
C VAL A 67 -8.39 2.83 -5.39
#